data_AF-A0AAX6M9J9-F1
#
_entry.id   AF-A0AAX6M9J9-F1
#
_cell.length_a   1.000
_cell.length_b   1.000
_cell.length_c   1.000
_cell.angle_alpha   90.00
_cell.angle_beta   90.00
_cell.angle_gamma   90.00
#
_symmetry.space_group_name_H-M   'P 1'
#
loop_
_entity.id
_entity.type
_entity.pdbx_description
1 polymer ?
#
loop_
_entity_poly.entity_id
_entity_poly.type
_entity_poly.pdbx_seq_one_letter_code
_entity_poly.pdbx_strand_id
1 'polypeptide(L)'
;MDDSSSTASFEEIGPSHQALGLGEDEHIEKLRALVAKSSVNGGVATDVTEDEVPDICYVLQYKGFGGKLVTLRRSQEPIEIELGGVEEGGDSRKKPIIEIVTRVSISVKKDRSQLDHLPYPRRRQWDPNFDFDMNNEYSCRHPRRRDHDKSPGMNIVQVEKKSMVIHSAHLINALRAVVEYYPDTSLLGDTVTINAPYHILAHHQAALAHYKTNQPEAHDEEYTLTTAKHIDVLLGFLEKTLGSQIREEEKRHNSKIPTATFDNLWLVLKPGDIVYVKYDSQWTPFMISSVVDGSSTNDNSTPYIINCWNISYASERFCRVMHSFDISPFNGEEVIKNLTVIPSRFFRGENGNAVPQEVMAKQVLLGKKTWELSKGPNHMFYNGPLVEKESDFDRDYLTATGGLEGRVIVDNVGFSQYSFEHPERNNLRPRARSPPPNRIPPRKDQLPYFPPRCACSACNKSYSKETLSPFATFQDLDPTSDSAPEIDLYYILLSKIVSGFILRDRRWGNFNVEHLQYVEFDKEAFKYLVLDDEVKLTVRSLIGRFANTHGQVSPWPNDFVKNKGQGRIFLLHGPPGVGKTCTAECVAELTCRPLLSLTSGDLNIDSYNVSI
;
A
#
# COMPACT_ATOMS: atom_id res chain seq x y z
N MET A 1 47.98 19.73 -40.02
CA MET A 1 47.41 20.88 -39.29
C MET A 1 46.05 20.47 -38.77
N ASP A 2 46.07 19.47 -37.88
CA ASP A 2 45.70 19.57 -36.46
C ASP A 2 44.49 20.46 -36.14
N ASP A 3 43.39 19.85 -35.68
CA ASP A 3 43.10 19.69 -34.24
C ASP A 3 41.68 19.10 -34.07
N SER A 4 41.56 17.82 -33.71
CA SER A 4 41.36 17.31 -32.34
C SER A 4 39.99 17.66 -31.72
N SER A 5 38.94 16.94 -32.14
CA SER A 5 37.65 16.90 -31.43
C SER A 5 37.65 15.76 -30.40
N SER A 6 37.99 16.08 -29.15
CA SER A 6 37.84 15.18 -28.01
C SER A 6 36.50 15.45 -27.30
N THR A 7 35.73 14.38 -27.15
CA THR A 7 34.57 14.22 -26.26
C THR A 7 34.99 14.40 -24.80
N ALA A 8 34.29 15.27 -24.06
CA ALA A 8 34.37 15.37 -22.60
C ALA A 8 33.01 15.10 -21.96
N SER A 9 33.07 14.22 -20.97
CA SER A 9 32.04 13.69 -20.07
C SER A 9 31.41 14.76 -19.18
N PHE A 10 30.11 14.59 -18.90
CA PHE A 10 29.37 15.32 -17.87
C PHE A 10 29.90 14.93 -16.48
N GLU A 11 30.57 15.86 -15.80
CA GLU A 11 30.83 15.78 -14.36
C GLU A 11 29.62 16.34 -13.59
N GLU A 12 29.11 15.54 -12.65
CA GLU A 12 28.16 15.97 -11.64
C GLU A 12 28.85 16.94 -10.65
N ILE A 13 28.37 18.18 -10.61
CA ILE A 13 28.80 19.18 -9.64
C ILE A 13 28.19 18.82 -8.28
N GLY A 14 29.01 18.26 -7.39
CA GLY A 14 28.69 18.13 -5.96
C GLY A 14 28.76 19.48 -5.23
N PRO A 15 28.04 19.66 -4.10
CA PRO A 15 28.03 20.92 -3.35
C PRO A 15 29.40 21.17 -2.70
N SER A 16 29.86 22.42 -2.82
CA SER A 16 31.14 22.92 -2.32
C SER A 16 31.31 22.75 -0.81
N HIS A 17 32.30 21.95 -0.40
CA HIS A 17 32.83 21.87 0.96
C HIS A 17 33.79 23.03 1.22
N GLN A 18 33.42 23.99 2.06
CA GLN A 18 34.38 24.86 2.76
C GLN A 18 33.71 25.53 3.97
N ALA A 19 33.53 24.77 5.07
CA ALA A 19 33.45 25.25 6.46
C ALA A 19 32.99 24.15 7.45
N LEU A 20 33.58 22.94 7.46
CA LEU A 20 33.23 21.89 8.45
C LEU A 20 34.42 21.00 8.92
N GLY A 21 35.66 21.36 8.62
CA GLY A 21 36.82 20.46 8.84
C GLY A 21 37.22 20.20 10.31
N LEU A 22 36.93 21.12 11.24
CA LEU A 22 37.46 21.00 12.62
C LEU A 22 36.62 20.11 13.56
N GLY A 23 35.35 19.86 13.23
CA GLY A 23 34.49 19.01 14.06
C GLY A 23 34.65 17.52 13.77
N GLU A 24 34.92 17.14 12.51
CA GLU A 24 35.02 15.74 12.09
C GLU A 24 36.21 15.03 12.77
N ASP A 25 37.36 15.69 12.88
CA ASP A 25 38.56 15.12 13.49
C ASP A 25 38.38 14.90 15.00
N GLU A 26 37.75 15.85 15.71
CA GLU A 26 37.45 15.72 17.14
C GLU A 26 36.43 14.59 17.40
N HIS A 27 35.51 14.35 16.48
CA HIS A 27 34.56 13.24 16.55
C HIS A 27 35.20 11.88 16.24
N ILE A 28 36.13 11.82 15.28
CA ILE A 28 36.94 10.62 15.00
C ILE A 28 37.85 10.30 16.20
N GLU A 29 38.42 11.31 16.86
CA GLU A 29 39.17 11.13 18.10
C GLU A 29 38.28 10.68 19.26
N LYS A 30 37.07 11.23 19.42
CA LYS A 30 36.09 10.75 20.42
C LYS A 30 35.65 9.32 20.14
N LEU A 31 35.48 8.93 18.88
CA LEU A 31 35.26 7.54 18.45
C LEU A 31 36.44 6.66 18.88
N ARG A 32 37.67 7.05 18.54
CA ARG A 32 38.90 6.33 18.94
C ARG A 32 39.04 6.25 20.47
N ALA A 33 38.64 7.28 21.22
CA ALA A 33 38.70 7.34 22.67
C ALA A 33 37.59 6.52 23.36
N LEU A 34 36.38 6.46 22.79
CA LEU A 34 35.30 5.57 23.24
C LEU A 34 35.66 4.11 22.99
N VAL A 35 36.24 3.82 21.82
CA VAL A 35 36.83 2.54 21.43
C VAL A 35 37.98 2.14 22.38
N ALA A 36 38.81 3.08 22.82
CA ALA A 36 39.90 2.82 23.77
C ALA A 36 39.45 2.63 25.23
N LYS A 37 38.27 3.13 25.62
CA LYS A 37 37.75 3.01 26.99
C LYS A 37 37.03 1.69 27.29
N SER A 38 36.60 0.96 26.26
CA SER A 38 35.90 -0.32 26.43
C SER A 38 36.84 -1.53 26.59
N SER A 39 38.17 -1.36 26.50
CA SER A 39 39.14 -2.45 26.67
C SER A 39 39.63 -2.58 28.12
N VAL A 40 38.86 -3.27 28.96
CA VAL A 40 39.40 -3.89 30.19
C VAL A 40 38.73 -5.25 30.38
N ASN A 41 39.31 -6.25 29.73
CA ASN A 41 39.33 -7.69 30.04
C ASN A 41 39.42 -8.43 28.70
N GLY A 42 40.45 -9.27 28.55
CA GLY A 42 40.81 -9.89 27.29
C GLY A 42 40.54 -11.38 27.24
N GLY A 43 40.12 -11.83 26.06
CA GLY A 43 40.37 -13.18 25.53
C GLY A 43 41.10 -13.10 24.18
N VAL A 44 42.10 -13.96 23.98
CA VAL A 44 42.92 -13.99 22.76
C VAL A 44 42.13 -14.62 21.60
N ALA A 45 41.80 -13.82 20.58
CA ALA A 45 41.30 -14.33 19.29
C ALA A 45 42.48 -14.90 18.48
N THR A 46 42.31 -16.10 17.94
CA THR A 46 43.31 -16.76 17.08
C THR A 46 43.26 -16.18 15.67
N ASP A 47 44.34 -15.49 15.26
CA ASP A 47 44.55 -15.03 13.89
C ASP A 47 44.81 -16.21 12.94
N VAL A 48 44.17 -16.20 11.77
CA VAL A 48 44.34 -17.22 10.74
C VAL A 48 45.21 -16.67 9.60
N THR A 49 46.20 -17.49 9.23
CA THR A 49 47.14 -17.35 8.10
C THR A 49 46.47 -17.29 6.72
N GLU A 50 47.16 -16.68 5.76
CA GLU A 50 46.63 -16.08 4.51
C GLU A 50 46.04 -16.97 3.41
N ASP A 51 45.89 -18.30 3.55
CA ASP A 51 45.61 -19.20 2.41
C ASP A 51 44.27 -19.96 2.39
N GLU A 52 43.46 -19.96 3.44
CA GLU A 52 42.14 -20.62 3.45
C GLU A 52 40.99 -19.61 3.65
N VAL A 53 40.19 -19.39 2.60
CA VAL A 53 39.02 -18.51 2.67
C VAL A 53 37.86 -19.28 3.31
N PRO A 54 37.32 -18.83 4.47
CA PRO A 54 36.25 -19.51 5.17
C PRO A 54 34.91 -19.39 4.43
N ASP A 55 34.01 -20.37 4.64
CA ASP A 55 32.65 -20.35 4.08
C ASP A 55 31.82 -19.15 4.59
N ILE A 56 32.02 -18.76 5.86
CA ILE A 56 31.40 -17.58 6.48
C ILE A 56 32.51 -16.67 7.00
N CYS A 57 32.44 -15.38 6.67
CA CYS A 57 33.34 -14.36 7.19
C CYS A 57 32.56 -13.28 7.95
N TYR A 58 32.88 -13.04 9.21
CA TYR A 58 32.34 -11.95 10.00
C TYR A 58 33.21 -10.72 9.85
N VAL A 59 32.61 -9.59 9.50
CA VAL A 59 33.31 -8.34 9.25
C VAL A 59 32.78 -7.23 10.14
N LEU A 60 33.63 -6.64 10.97
CA LEU A 60 33.26 -5.51 11.83
C LEU A 60 33.77 -4.21 11.21
N GLN A 61 32.87 -3.28 10.93
CA GLN A 61 33.16 -1.98 10.32
C GLN A 61 32.78 -0.85 11.26
N TYR A 62 33.76 -0.04 11.69
CA TYR A 62 33.50 1.21 12.39
C TYR A 62 33.40 2.35 11.37
N LYS A 63 32.29 3.08 11.38
CA LYS A 63 32.08 4.25 10.49
C LYS A 63 31.99 5.54 11.31
N GLY A 64 32.77 6.54 10.90
CA GLY A 64 32.77 7.88 11.47
C GLY A 64 31.56 8.72 11.04
N PHE A 65 31.49 9.95 11.57
CA PHE A 65 30.49 10.94 11.12
C PHE A 65 30.72 11.24 9.62
N GLY A 66 29.67 11.15 8.79
CA GLY A 66 29.79 11.26 7.33
C GLY A 66 30.00 9.93 6.58
N GLY A 67 30.02 8.78 7.27
CA GLY A 67 30.03 7.46 6.63
C GLY A 67 31.40 6.94 6.17
N LYS A 68 32.47 7.70 6.42
CA LYS A 68 33.86 7.27 6.17
C LYS A 68 34.23 6.09 7.07
N LEU A 69 34.87 5.08 6.50
CA LEU A 69 35.33 3.87 7.19
C LEU A 69 36.53 4.23 8.08
N VAL A 70 36.48 3.85 9.35
CA VAL A 70 37.54 4.12 10.35
C VAL A 70 38.35 2.86 10.64
N THR A 71 37.67 1.71 10.81
CA THR A 71 38.34 0.44 11.13
C THR A 71 37.58 -0.73 10.51
N LEU A 72 38.31 -1.74 10.03
CA LEU A 72 37.79 -2.99 9.44
C LEU A 72 38.43 -4.19 10.17
N ARG A 73 37.64 -5.20 10.53
CA ARG A 73 38.14 -6.51 11.00
C ARG A 73 37.43 -7.66 10.31
N ARG A 74 38.09 -8.81 10.22
CA ARG A 74 37.57 -10.06 9.64
C ARG A 74 37.80 -11.23 10.61
N SER A 75 36.84 -12.13 10.76
CA SER A 75 36.94 -13.36 11.57
C SER A 75 36.10 -14.49 10.96
N GLN A 76 36.39 -15.74 11.33
CA GLN A 76 35.61 -16.93 10.97
C GLN A 76 34.48 -17.23 11.97
N GLU A 77 34.55 -16.68 13.18
CA GLU A 77 33.54 -16.82 14.24
C GLU A 77 32.85 -15.47 14.54
N PRO A 78 31.64 -15.46 15.14
CA PRO A 78 30.98 -14.24 15.57
C PRO A 78 31.93 -13.40 16.42
N ILE A 79 32.29 -12.21 15.93
CA ILE A 79 33.20 -11.31 16.64
C ILE A 79 32.46 -10.73 17.85
N GLU A 80 32.81 -11.17 19.05
CA GLU A 80 32.50 -10.45 20.28
C GLU A 80 33.27 -9.12 20.28
N ILE A 81 32.67 -8.05 20.82
CA ILE A 81 33.22 -6.69 20.76
C ILE A 81 34.42 -6.59 21.72
N GLU A 82 35.57 -7.11 21.30
CA GLU A 82 36.86 -6.90 21.96
C GLU A 82 37.90 -6.43 20.92
N LEU A 83 38.69 -5.41 21.29
CA LEU A 83 39.53 -4.67 20.36
C LEU A 83 41.01 -5.10 20.43
N GLY A 84 41.51 -5.87 19.45
CA GLY A 84 42.92 -5.95 19.07
C GLY A 84 43.17 -5.94 17.55
N GLY A 85 44.18 -5.19 17.08
CA GLY A 85 44.78 -5.29 15.74
C GLY A 85 44.11 -4.52 14.59
N VAL A 86 44.95 -3.89 13.75
CA VAL A 86 44.64 -3.15 12.50
C VAL A 86 45.34 -3.88 11.35
N GLU A 87 44.62 -4.17 10.25
CA GLU A 87 45.26 -4.47 8.96
C GLU A 87 44.51 -3.79 7.81
N GLU A 88 45.27 -3.09 6.96
CA GLU A 88 44.87 -2.62 5.63
C GLU A 88 45.34 -3.68 4.61
N GLY A 89 44.40 -4.37 3.95
CA GLY A 89 44.71 -5.43 2.98
C GLY A 89 43.89 -5.29 1.70
N GLY A 90 44.61 -5.15 0.57
CA GLY A 90 44.09 -4.87 -0.77
C GLY A 90 43.21 -5.93 -1.44
N ASP A 91 42.69 -5.52 -2.60
CA ASP A 91 41.52 -6.02 -3.33
C ASP A 91 41.79 -7.22 -4.27
N SER A 92 42.39 -8.31 -3.78
CA SER A 92 42.58 -9.51 -4.63
C SER A 92 42.58 -10.85 -3.87
N ARG A 93 41.53 -11.13 -3.09
CA ARG A 93 41.34 -12.44 -2.42
C ARG A 93 40.05 -13.12 -2.89
N LYS A 94 40.06 -14.47 -2.96
CA LYS A 94 38.85 -15.29 -3.17
C LYS A 94 37.79 -14.85 -2.15
N LYS A 95 36.55 -14.59 -2.60
CA LYS A 95 35.50 -14.05 -1.74
C LYS A 95 34.80 -15.20 -0.97
N PRO A 96 34.47 -15.02 0.33
CA PRO A 96 33.74 -16.02 1.11
C PRO A 96 32.32 -16.20 0.57
N ILE A 97 31.65 -17.33 0.86
CA ILE A 97 30.26 -17.58 0.39
C ILE A 97 29.32 -16.52 0.99
N ILE A 98 29.46 -16.28 2.30
CA ILE A 98 28.65 -15.34 3.08
C ILE A 98 29.57 -14.45 3.91
N GLU A 99 29.29 -13.14 3.91
CA GLU A 99 29.97 -12.15 4.74
C GLU A 99 28.96 -11.45 5.68
N ILE A 100 29.14 -11.55 6.99
CA ILE A 100 28.27 -10.90 7.98
C ILE A 100 28.94 -9.62 8.43
N VAL A 101 28.48 -8.51 7.88
CA VAL A 101 28.99 -7.17 8.15
C VAL A 101 28.23 -6.56 9.33
N THR A 102 28.91 -6.35 10.45
CA THR A 102 28.41 -5.55 11.59
C THR A 102 28.97 -4.13 11.45
N ARG A 103 28.11 -3.16 11.19
CA ARG A 103 28.47 -1.74 11.11
C ARG A 103 28.14 -1.05 12.42
N VAL A 104 29.16 -0.49 13.05
CA VAL A 104 29.02 0.34 14.25
C VAL A 104 29.21 1.79 13.85
N SER A 105 28.18 2.60 14.05
CA SER A 105 28.18 4.04 13.73
C SER A 105 27.80 4.85 14.96
N ILE A 106 28.37 6.04 15.09
CA ILE A 106 27.98 6.97 16.14
C ILE A 106 26.98 7.98 15.57
N SER A 107 25.83 8.06 16.23
CA SER A 107 24.79 9.06 15.95
C SER A 107 24.69 10.05 17.11
N VAL A 108 24.34 11.29 16.80
CA VAL A 108 24.17 12.33 17.81
C VAL A 108 22.69 12.65 17.93
N LYS A 109 22.11 12.42 19.11
CA LYS A 109 20.77 12.91 19.44
C LYS A 109 20.91 14.34 19.99
N LYS A 110 20.29 15.32 19.31
CA LYS A 110 20.06 16.65 19.89
C LYS A 110 18.91 16.55 20.88
N ASP A 111 19.15 16.97 22.12
CA ASP A 111 18.14 17.05 23.17
C ASP A 111 17.04 18.04 22.75
N ARG A 112 15.82 17.54 22.51
CA ARG A 112 14.67 18.36 22.08
C ARG A 112 13.96 19.03 23.26
N SER A 113 14.38 18.78 24.50
CA SER A 113 13.72 19.24 25.73
C SER A 113 13.80 20.74 26.03
N GLN A 114 14.43 21.56 25.17
CA GLN A 114 14.52 23.02 25.37
C GLN A 114 13.88 23.89 24.26
N LEU A 115 13.12 23.31 23.32
CA LEU A 115 12.51 24.08 22.22
C LEU A 115 11.04 24.50 22.46
N ASP A 116 10.41 24.13 23.58
CA ASP A 116 8.97 24.35 23.82
C ASP A 116 8.58 25.70 24.46
N HIS A 117 9.49 26.67 24.54
CA HIS A 117 9.16 28.02 25.03
C HIS A 117 9.58 29.12 24.07
N LEU A 118 8.94 29.16 22.89
CA LEU A 118 8.85 30.39 22.10
C LEU A 118 7.38 30.84 22.05
N PRO A 119 7.04 32.04 22.53
CA PRO A 119 5.68 32.54 22.43
C PRO A 119 5.32 32.77 20.95
N TYR A 120 4.22 32.17 20.51
CA TYR A 120 3.63 32.40 19.20
C TYR A 120 3.51 33.91 18.92
N PRO A 121 4.06 34.45 17.81
CA PRO A 121 3.82 35.84 17.46
C PRO A 121 2.33 36.00 17.09
N ARG A 122 1.66 36.95 17.75
CA ARG A 122 0.29 37.35 17.42
C ARG A 122 0.19 37.69 15.93
N ARG A 123 -0.83 37.12 15.25
CA ARG A 123 -1.22 37.46 13.87
C ARG A 123 -1.25 38.98 13.71
N ARG A 124 -0.39 39.52 12.83
CA ARG A 124 -0.56 40.88 12.31
C ARG A 124 -1.74 40.88 11.33
N GLN A 125 -2.59 41.86 11.52
CA GLN A 125 -3.71 42.23 10.68
C GLN A 125 -3.19 42.63 9.29
N TRP A 126 -3.82 42.14 8.24
CA TRP A 126 -3.47 42.43 6.84
C TRP A 126 -3.79 43.91 6.56
N ASP A 127 -2.79 44.70 6.21
CA ASP A 127 -2.95 46.08 5.74
C ASP A 127 -3.04 46.08 4.19
N PRO A 128 -4.09 46.63 3.55
CA PRO A 128 -4.32 46.47 2.12
C PRO A 128 -3.45 47.34 1.19
N ASN A 129 -2.57 48.21 1.70
CA ASN A 129 -1.85 49.19 0.88
C ASN A 129 -0.32 49.05 0.94
N PHE A 130 0.23 47.96 0.41
CA PHE A 130 1.68 47.86 0.18
C PHE A 130 1.98 47.48 -1.27
N ASP A 131 2.29 48.50 -2.07
CA ASP A 131 2.72 48.38 -3.46
C ASP A 131 4.08 47.67 -3.55
N PHE A 132 4.19 46.74 -4.49
CA PHE A 132 5.43 46.07 -4.85
C PHE A 132 6.28 47.01 -5.71
N ASP A 133 7.34 47.58 -5.14
CA ASP A 133 8.41 48.23 -5.91
C ASP A 133 9.66 47.34 -5.91
N MET A 134 9.87 46.66 -7.04
CA MET A 134 11.03 45.84 -7.36
C MET A 134 12.14 46.77 -7.85
N ASN A 135 12.96 47.31 -6.94
CA ASN A 135 14.34 47.77 -7.19
C ASN A 135 14.93 48.43 -5.93
N ASN A 136 15.62 47.68 -5.06
CA ASN A 136 16.86 48.19 -4.48
C ASN A 136 17.75 47.12 -3.87
N GLU A 137 19.04 47.31 -4.12
CA GLU A 137 20.19 46.48 -3.82
C GLU A 137 20.73 46.82 -2.41
N TYR A 138 21.31 45.81 -1.73
CA TYR A 138 22.18 45.90 -0.53
C TYR A 138 21.63 46.48 0.79
N SER A 139 21.37 45.60 1.77
CA SER A 139 22.00 45.63 3.13
C SER A 139 21.33 44.67 4.11
N CYS A 140 21.84 43.43 4.22
CA CYS A 140 21.48 42.54 5.33
C CYS A 140 22.15 43.05 6.62
N ARG A 141 21.37 43.72 7.48
CA ARG A 141 21.79 44.05 8.85
C ARG A 141 21.90 42.75 9.68
N HIS A 142 23.12 42.41 10.07
CA HIS A 142 23.41 41.34 11.03
C HIS A 142 22.64 41.54 12.35
N PRO A 143 21.95 40.51 12.88
CA PRO A 143 21.52 40.50 14.27
C PRO A 143 22.76 40.38 15.17
N ARG A 144 22.87 41.28 16.16
CA ARG A 144 23.92 41.28 17.17
C ARG A 144 24.00 39.92 17.87
N ARG A 145 25.20 39.34 17.89
CA ARG A 145 25.58 38.20 18.75
C ARG A 145 25.25 38.55 20.20
N ARG A 146 24.35 37.79 20.83
CA ARG A 146 24.33 37.59 22.28
C ARG A 146 25.13 36.33 22.54
N ASP A 147 26.22 36.48 23.28
CA ASP A 147 26.99 35.36 23.83
C ASP A 147 26.11 34.58 24.80
N HIS A 148 25.62 33.42 24.36
CA HIS A 148 25.15 32.35 25.22
C HIS A 148 26.11 31.18 25.09
N ASP A 149 27.11 31.21 25.95
CA ASP A 149 28.05 30.13 26.20
C ASP A 149 27.32 29.03 26.97
N LYS A 150 26.67 28.11 26.24
CA LYS A 150 26.15 26.82 26.72
C LYS A 150 25.83 25.97 25.49
N SER A 151 26.81 25.18 25.05
CA SER A 151 26.62 24.13 24.05
C SER A 151 25.52 23.16 24.52
N PRO A 152 24.48 22.89 23.70
CA PRO A 152 23.45 21.91 24.06
C PRO A 152 24.10 20.53 24.23
N GLY A 153 23.71 19.83 25.30
CA GLY A 153 24.19 18.48 25.61
C GLY A 153 24.01 17.56 24.40
N MET A 154 25.13 17.10 23.86
CA MET A 154 25.18 16.29 22.65
C MET A 154 25.28 14.82 23.09
N ASN A 155 24.16 14.09 23.06
CA ASN A 155 24.16 12.69 23.47
C ASN A 155 24.59 11.81 22.28
N ILE A 156 25.72 11.13 22.46
CA ILE A 156 26.32 10.20 21.51
C ILE A 156 25.68 8.82 21.72
N VAL A 157 25.00 8.30 20.71
CA VAL A 157 24.39 6.96 20.72
C VAL A 157 25.08 6.10 19.67
N GLN A 158 25.66 4.97 20.11
CA GLN A 158 26.19 3.92 19.24
C GLN A 158 25.02 3.18 18.58
N VAL A 159 25.01 3.14 17.26
CA VAL A 159 24.01 2.43 16.44
C VAL A 159 24.72 1.29 15.72
N GLU A 160 24.33 0.08 16.08
CA GLU A 160 24.83 -1.16 15.48
C GLU A 160 23.84 -1.64 14.42
N LYS A 161 24.33 -1.87 13.21
CA LYS A 161 23.54 -2.44 12.10
C LYS A 161 24.25 -3.67 11.58
N LYS A 162 23.61 -4.84 11.70
CA LYS A 162 24.10 -6.10 11.16
C LYS A 162 23.48 -6.33 9.78
N SER A 163 24.30 -6.73 8.81
CA SER A 163 23.87 -7.05 7.45
C SER A 163 24.69 -8.21 6.89
N MET A 164 24.05 -9.12 6.18
CA MET A 164 24.68 -10.24 5.49
C MET A 164 24.86 -9.87 4.01
N VAL A 165 26.06 -10.07 3.49
CA VAL A 165 26.40 -9.95 2.07
C VAL A 165 26.66 -11.35 1.53
N ILE A 166 25.88 -11.76 0.54
CA ILE A 166 26.03 -13.04 -0.14
C ILE A 166 26.85 -12.79 -1.40
N HIS A 167 27.98 -13.47 -1.54
CA HIS A 167 28.84 -13.43 -2.75
C HIS A 167 28.66 -14.65 -3.64
N SER A 168 28.10 -15.74 -3.11
CA SER A 168 27.91 -16.98 -3.87
C SER A 168 26.82 -16.84 -4.93
N ALA A 169 27.23 -16.94 -6.21
CA ALA A 169 26.30 -16.91 -7.35
C ALA A 169 25.26 -18.04 -7.29
N HIS A 170 25.63 -19.23 -6.79
CA HIS A 170 24.70 -20.35 -6.63
C HIS A 170 23.58 -20.03 -5.63
N LEU A 171 23.94 -19.39 -4.50
CA LEU A 171 22.97 -19.01 -3.47
C LEU A 171 22.05 -17.87 -3.95
N ILE A 172 22.61 -16.89 -4.66
CA ILE A 172 21.84 -15.80 -5.28
C ILE A 172 20.86 -16.35 -6.32
N ASN A 173 21.31 -17.29 -7.16
CA ASN A 173 20.46 -17.94 -8.16
C ASN A 173 19.34 -18.77 -7.50
N ALA A 174 19.62 -19.47 -6.39
CA ALA A 174 18.62 -20.17 -5.61
C ALA A 174 17.60 -19.20 -4.98
N LEU A 175 18.05 -18.07 -4.42
CA LEU A 175 17.17 -17.04 -3.88
C LEU A 175 16.26 -16.44 -4.95
N ARG A 176 16.78 -16.15 -6.15
CA ARG A 176 15.97 -15.67 -7.29
C ARG A 176 14.94 -16.69 -7.78
N ALA A 177 15.21 -17.98 -7.60
CA ALA A 177 14.28 -19.05 -7.95
C ALA A 177 13.17 -19.24 -6.90
N VAL A 178 13.41 -18.83 -5.65
CA VAL A 178 12.51 -19.08 -4.51
C VAL A 178 11.70 -17.84 -4.12
N VAL A 179 12.26 -16.64 -4.26
CA VAL A 179 11.63 -15.40 -3.84
C VAL A 179 10.83 -14.82 -5.00
N GLU A 180 9.50 -14.90 -4.91
CA GLU A 180 8.59 -14.34 -5.90
C GLU A 180 8.44 -12.82 -5.78
N TYR A 181 8.16 -12.32 -4.57
CA TYR A 181 7.86 -10.91 -4.33
C TYR A 181 8.45 -10.43 -3.00
N TYR A 182 9.38 -9.47 -3.09
CA TYR A 182 10.03 -8.85 -1.93
C TYR A 182 10.65 -7.49 -2.32
N PRO A 183 9.85 -6.39 -2.39
CA PRO A 183 10.30 -5.14 -2.99
C PRO A 183 11.40 -4.41 -2.21
N ASP A 184 11.53 -4.64 -0.90
CA ASP A 184 12.53 -3.96 -0.06
C ASP A 184 13.97 -4.41 -0.31
N THR A 185 14.16 -5.59 -0.94
CA THR A 185 15.48 -6.18 -1.14
C THR A 185 15.70 -6.48 -2.61
N SER A 186 16.63 -5.76 -3.24
CA SER A 186 17.03 -6.06 -4.61
C SER A 186 17.87 -7.34 -4.64
N LEU A 187 17.37 -8.35 -5.34
CA LEU A 187 18.14 -9.55 -5.69
C LEU A 187 18.89 -9.38 -7.03
N LEU A 188 18.82 -8.20 -7.66
CA LEU A 188 19.50 -7.89 -8.91
C LEU A 188 20.92 -7.42 -8.61
N GLY A 189 21.92 -8.13 -9.14
CA GLY A 189 23.35 -7.86 -8.92
C GLY A 189 24.17 -9.12 -8.67
N ASP A 190 25.49 -8.98 -8.66
CA ASP A 190 26.43 -10.09 -8.42
C ASP A 190 26.58 -10.41 -6.92
N THR A 191 26.19 -9.48 -6.06
CA THR A 191 26.18 -9.63 -4.60
C THR A 191 24.86 -9.14 -4.02
N VAL A 192 24.30 -9.85 -3.05
CA VAL A 192 23.02 -9.49 -2.40
C VAL A 192 23.28 -9.11 -0.95
N THR A 193 22.79 -7.94 -0.53
CA THR A 193 22.90 -7.48 0.87
C THR A 193 21.55 -7.56 1.57
N ILE A 194 21.51 -8.21 2.73
CA ILE A 194 20.31 -8.45 3.53
C ILE A 194 20.54 -7.95 4.95
N ASN A 195 19.69 -7.05 5.44
CA ASN A 195 19.82 -6.51 6.80
C ASN A 195 19.25 -7.49 7.83
N ALA A 196 19.86 -7.56 9.01
CA ALA A 196 19.31 -8.28 10.16
C ALA A 196 17.94 -7.66 10.54
N PRO A 197 16.94 -8.46 10.97
CA PRO A 197 16.97 -9.90 11.29
C PRO A 197 16.86 -10.87 10.08
N TYR A 198 17.21 -10.46 8.87
CA TYR A 198 17.26 -11.32 7.68
C TYR A 198 15.88 -11.85 7.23
N HIS A 199 14.86 -10.99 7.29
CA HIS A 199 13.46 -11.28 6.96
C HIS A 199 13.25 -12.19 5.75
N ILE A 200 13.79 -11.80 4.60
CA ILE A 200 13.66 -12.54 3.34
C ILE A 200 14.15 -13.99 3.44
N LEU A 201 15.20 -14.24 4.23
CA LEU A 201 15.75 -15.59 4.39
C LEU A 201 14.89 -16.43 5.33
N ALA A 202 14.45 -15.84 6.45
CA ALA A 202 13.58 -16.51 7.41
C ALA A 202 12.21 -16.87 6.79
N HIS A 203 11.59 -15.96 6.03
CA HIS A 203 10.33 -16.22 5.33
C HIS A 203 10.39 -17.30 4.25
N HIS A 204 11.57 -17.54 3.68
CA HIS A 204 11.78 -18.48 2.58
C HIS A 204 12.64 -19.68 2.98
N GLN A 205 12.86 -19.93 4.27
CA GLN A 205 13.68 -21.03 4.78
C GLN A 205 13.20 -22.40 4.26
N ALA A 206 11.90 -22.68 4.36
CA ALA A 206 11.30 -23.92 3.88
C ALA A 206 11.41 -24.08 2.35
N ALA A 207 11.27 -22.99 1.61
CA ALA A 207 11.35 -23.00 0.15
C ALA A 207 12.80 -23.18 -0.35
N LEU A 208 13.78 -22.61 0.37
CA LEU A 208 15.21 -22.88 0.13
C LEU A 208 15.58 -24.34 0.44
N ALA A 209 15.04 -24.91 1.53
CA ALA A 209 15.23 -26.32 1.86
C ALA A 209 14.61 -27.24 0.78
N HIS A 210 13.47 -26.87 0.22
CA HIS A 210 12.86 -27.59 -0.91
C HIS A 210 13.70 -27.46 -2.19
N TYR A 211 14.21 -26.26 -2.48
CA TYR A 211 15.06 -26.03 -3.65
C TYR A 211 16.37 -26.83 -3.56
N LYS A 212 16.92 -27.05 -2.37
CA LYS A 212 18.08 -27.92 -2.15
C LYS A 212 17.88 -29.32 -2.77
N THR A 213 16.71 -29.92 -2.59
CA THR A 213 16.40 -31.28 -3.09
C THR A 213 15.84 -31.27 -4.51
N ASN A 214 15.13 -30.21 -4.90
CA ASN A 214 14.40 -30.12 -6.17
C ASN A 214 14.98 -29.02 -7.07
N GLN A 215 16.23 -29.21 -7.50
CA GLN A 215 16.88 -28.29 -8.43
C GLN A 215 16.46 -28.56 -9.88
N PRO A 216 16.51 -27.56 -10.77
CA PRO A 216 16.25 -27.74 -12.20
C PRO A 216 17.14 -28.82 -12.83
N GLU A 217 16.57 -29.63 -13.73
CA GLU A 217 17.30 -30.68 -14.48
C GLU A 217 18.42 -30.12 -15.38
N ALA A 218 18.37 -28.82 -15.69
CA ALA A 218 19.41 -28.15 -16.46
C ALA A 218 20.73 -27.97 -15.69
N HIS A 219 20.76 -28.26 -14.39
CA HIS A 219 21.98 -28.15 -13.58
C HIS A 219 22.84 -29.41 -13.68
N ASP A 220 24.14 -29.21 -13.88
CA ASP A 220 25.13 -30.28 -13.80
C ASP A 220 25.23 -30.83 -12.36
N GLU A 221 25.69 -32.08 -12.22
CA GLU A 221 25.84 -32.74 -10.92
C GLU A 221 26.75 -31.95 -9.96
N GLU A 222 27.83 -31.36 -10.48
CA GLU A 222 28.72 -30.49 -9.70
C GLU A 222 28.01 -29.19 -9.24
N TYR A 223 27.21 -28.58 -10.11
CA TYR A 223 26.45 -27.37 -9.78
C TYR A 223 25.39 -27.65 -8.71
N THR A 224 24.70 -28.79 -8.80
CA THR A 224 23.69 -29.16 -7.81
C THR A 224 24.29 -29.41 -6.43
N LEU A 225 25.42 -30.11 -6.38
CA LEU A 225 26.13 -30.43 -5.14
C LEU A 225 26.72 -29.18 -4.45
N THR A 226 27.30 -28.26 -5.22
CA THR A 226 27.79 -26.97 -4.71
C THR A 226 26.66 -26.08 -4.21
N THR A 227 25.55 -25.99 -4.96
CA THR A 227 24.35 -25.24 -4.55
C THR A 227 23.77 -25.79 -3.25
N ALA A 228 23.67 -27.12 -3.11
CA ALA A 228 23.17 -27.75 -1.90
C ALA A 228 24.07 -27.47 -0.68
N LYS A 229 25.40 -27.54 -0.84
CA LYS A 229 26.37 -27.19 0.22
C LYS A 229 26.21 -25.72 0.65
N HIS A 230 26.09 -24.79 -0.28
CA HIS A 230 25.93 -23.37 0.04
C HIS A 230 24.61 -23.08 0.77
N ILE A 231 23.52 -23.78 0.38
CA ILE A 231 22.24 -23.68 1.08
C ILE A 231 22.35 -24.23 2.51
N ASP A 232 23.09 -25.32 2.73
CA ASP A 232 23.32 -25.87 4.07
C ASP A 232 24.09 -24.90 4.98
N VAL A 233 25.10 -24.23 4.45
CA VAL A 233 25.82 -23.18 5.19
C VAL A 233 24.87 -22.05 5.60
N LEU A 234 24.04 -21.56 4.67
CA LEU A 234 23.07 -20.50 4.96
C LEU A 234 22.02 -20.92 6.00
N LEU A 235 21.40 -22.10 5.81
CA LEU A 235 20.39 -22.61 6.72
C LEU A 235 20.96 -22.92 8.10
N GLY A 236 22.18 -23.45 8.16
CA GLY A 236 22.89 -23.69 9.42
C GLY A 236 23.19 -22.39 10.17
N PHE A 237 23.55 -21.32 9.45
CA PHE A 237 23.70 -20.01 10.06
C PHE A 237 22.38 -19.47 10.64
N LEU A 238 21.29 -19.50 9.85
CA LEU A 238 19.97 -19.01 10.29
C LEU A 238 19.45 -19.79 11.49
N GLU A 239 19.62 -21.11 11.49
CA GLU A 239 19.26 -21.98 12.62
C GLU A 239 20.03 -21.61 13.89
N LYS A 240 21.34 -21.35 13.79
CA LYS A 240 22.17 -20.93 14.93
C LYS A 240 21.76 -19.56 15.48
N THR A 241 21.34 -18.63 14.64
CA THR A 241 21.03 -17.25 15.06
C THR A 241 19.57 -17.02 15.46
N LEU A 242 18.62 -17.60 14.73
CA LEU A 242 17.18 -17.32 14.82
C LEU A 242 16.34 -18.58 15.04
N GLY A 243 16.92 -19.78 14.95
CA GLY A 243 16.16 -21.03 14.96
C GLY A 243 15.32 -21.26 16.22
N SER A 244 15.83 -20.89 17.40
CA SER A 244 15.05 -20.97 18.65
C SER A 244 13.85 -20.01 18.62
N GLN A 245 14.08 -18.76 18.23
CA GLN A 245 13.05 -17.72 18.14
C GLN A 245 11.95 -18.10 17.15
N ILE A 246 12.33 -18.52 15.93
CA ILE A 246 11.38 -18.93 14.89
C ILE A 246 10.53 -20.12 15.37
N ARG A 247 11.14 -21.16 15.96
CA ARG A 247 10.40 -22.34 16.44
C ARG A 247 9.45 -22.03 17.58
N GLU A 248 9.82 -21.13 18.49
CA GLU A 248 8.94 -20.70 19.56
C GLU A 248 7.72 -19.95 19.01
N GLU A 249 7.94 -19.01 18.09
CA GLU A 249 6.83 -18.27 17.46
C GLU A 249 5.94 -19.16 16.60
N GLU A 250 6.52 -20.07 15.82
CA GLU A 250 5.74 -21.05 15.06
C GLU A 250 4.87 -21.94 15.96
N LYS A 251 5.37 -22.33 17.15
CA LYS A 251 4.57 -23.05 18.13
C LYS A 251 3.41 -22.19 18.66
N ARG A 252 3.64 -20.90 18.93
CA ARG A 252 2.58 -19.97 19.35
C ARG A 252 1.52 -19.80 18.26
N HIS A 253 1.95 -19.60 17.01
CA HIS A 253 1.09 -19.50 15.84
C HIS A 253 0.23 -20.75 15.60
N ASN A 254 0.79 -21.95 15.85
CA ASN A 254 0.11 -23.23 15.66
C ASN A 254 -0.67 -23.72 16.89
N SER A 255 -0.70 -22.93 17.97
CA SER A 255 -1.48 -23.26 19.16
C SER A 255 -2.99 -23.13 18.89
N LYS A 256 -3.82 -23.63 19.82
CA LYS A 256 -5.30 -23.58 19.68
C LYS A 256 -5.83 -22.15 19.51
N ILE A 257 -5.15 -21.18 20.12
CA ILE A 257 -5.46 -19.75 20.02
C ILE A 257 -4.17 -19.08 19.53
N PRO A 258 -4.06 -18.75 18.22
CA PRO A 258 -2.84 -18.17 17.68
C PRO A 258 -2.48 -16.85 18.38
N THR A 259 -1.31 -16.85 19.04
CA THR A 259 -0.71 -15.67 19.67
C THR A 259 0.60 -15.31 18.98
N ALA A 260 1.03 -14.07 19.11
CA ALA A 260 2.30 -13.57 18.62
C ALA A 260 2.93 -12.58 19.62
N THR A 261 4.25 -12.48 19.60
CA THR A 261 4.98 -11.42 20.31
C THR A 261 5.22 -10.23 19.39
N PHE A 262 5.37 -9.03 19.97
CA PHE A 262 5.57 -7.81 19.17
C PHE A 262 6.90 -7.83 18.40
N ASP A 263 7.99 -8.22 19.05
CA ASP A 263 9.33 -8.17 18.46
C ASP A 263 9.49 -9.13 17.27
N ASN A 264 8.74 -10.24 17.25
CA ASN A 264 8.81 -11.25 16.19
C ASN A 264 7.61 -11.26 15.25
N LEU A 265 6.77 -10.21 15.30
CA LEU A 265 5.55 -10.15 14.49
C LEU A 265 5.85 -10.18 12.98
N TRP A 266 7.02 -9.68 12.57
CA TRP A 266 7.47 -9.76 11.19
C TRP A 266 7.44 -11.19 10.64
N LEU A 267 7.71 -12.25 11.44
CA LEU A 267 7.66 -13.65 10.99
C LEU A 267 6.29 -14.06 10.45
N VAL A 268 5.23 -13.44 10.97
CA VAL A 268 3.86 -13.75 10.58
C VAL A 268 3.40 -12.96 9.34
N LEU A 269 4.07 -11.82 9.08
CA LEU A 269 3.73 -10.81 8.07
C LEU A 269 4.73 -10.82 6.91
N LYS A 270 4.58 -11.80 6.02
CA LYS A 270 5.43 -11.92 4.84
C LYS A 270 4.94 -11.00 3.70
N PRO A 271 5.82 -10.24 3.02
CA PRO A 271 5.46 -9.55 1.78
C PRO A 271 4.87 -10.51 0.73
N GLY A 272 3.77 -10.08 0.09
CA GLY A 272 2.97 -10.89 -0.84
C GLY A 272 1.83 -11.67 -0.19
N ASP A 273 1.82 -11.82 1.14
CA ASP A 273 0.69 -12.42 1.83
C ASP A 273 -0.47 -11.41 1.98
N ILE A 274 -1.68 -11.96 2.04
CA ILE A 274 -2.91 -11.19 2.20
C ILE A 274 -3.20 -11.03 3.69
N VAL A 275 -3.53 -9.81 4.08
CA VAL A 275 -3.97 -9.42 5.43
C VAL A 275 -5.34 -8.78 5.38
N TYR A 276 -6.08 -8.87 6.47
CA TYR A 276 -7.35 -8.19 6.67
C TYR A 276 -7.16 -7.05 7.67
N VAL A 277 -7.67 -5.88 7.30
CA VAL A 277 -7.64 -4.67 8.14
C VAL A 277 -9.04 -4.08 8.15
N LYS A 278 -9.47 -3.55 9.29
CA LYS A 278 -10.72 -2.80 9.38
C LYS A 278 -10.49 -1.41 8.78
N TYR A 279 -10.98 -1.18 7.57
CA TYR A 279 -10.84 0.05 6.79
C TYR A 279 -12.24 0.47 6.29
N ASP A 280 -12.57 1.76 6.33
CA ASP A 280 -13.92 2.27 6.02
C ASP A 280 -15.03 1.54 6.81
N SER A 281 -14.75 1.25 8.09
CA SER A 281 -15.60 0.47 9.00
C SER A 281 -15.86 -0.99 8.58
N GLN A 282 -15.13 -1.53 7.60
CA GLN A 282 -15.31 -2.90 7.06
C GLN A 282 -13.99 -3.68 7.02
N TRP A 283 -14.06 -5.00 7.17
CA TRP A 283 -12.89 -5.85 7.02
C TRP A 283 -12.51 -5.99 5.55
N THR A 284 -11.41 -5.36 5.17
CA THR A 284 -10.95 -5.29 3.78
C THR A 284 -9.62 -6.03 3.64
N PRO A 285 -9.47 -6.88 2.60
CA PRO A 285 -8.21 -7.55 2.30
C PRO A 285 -7.21 -6.60 1.63
N PHE A 286 -5.96 -6.67 2.05
CA PHE A 286 -4.81 -5.96 1.46
C PHE A 286 -3.66 -6.95 1.26
N MET A 287 -2.78 -6.66 0.33
CA MET A 287 -1.54 -7.40 0.13
C MET A 287 -0.37 -6.65 0.74
N ILE A 288 0.44 -7.34 1.55
CA ILE A 288 1.63 -6.74 2.16
C ILE A 288 2.66 -6.43 1.09
N SER A 289 3.11 -5.18 1.01
CA SER A 289 4.24 -4.75 0.19
C SER A 289 5.56 -4.79 0.96
N SER A 290 5.58 -4.19 2.15
CA SER A 290 6.79 -4.07 2.98
C SER A 290 6.40 -3.96 4.45
N VAL A 291 7.24 -4.48 5.33
CA VAL A 291 7.08 -4.35 6.78
C VAL A 291 8.29 -3.62 7.34
N VAL A 292 8.05 -2.55 8.07
CA VAL A 292 9.08 -1.84 8.84
C VAL A 292 8.89 -2.21 10.30
N ASP A 293 9.93 -2.82 10.87
CA ASP A 293 9.89 -3.33 12.23
C ASP A 293 9.68 -2.22 13.25
N GLY A 294 8.80 -2.49 14.20
CA GLY A 294 8.71 -1.74 15.44
C GLY A 294 9.68 -2.29 16.49
N SER A 295 10.12 -1.42 17.39
CA SER A 295 10.91 -1.80 18.56
C SER A 295 10.16 -1.44 19.83
N SER A 296 9.99 -2.38 20.75
CA SER A 296 9.46 -2.13 22.10
C SER A 296 10.61 -1.96 23.11
N THR A 297 11.54 -1.02 22.87
CA THR A 297 12.60 -0.71 23.84
C THR A 297 12.20 0.45 24.74
N ASN A 298 12.60 0.38 26.03
CA ASN A 298 12.16 1.28 27.11
C ASN A 298 12.40 2.78 26.85
N ASP A 299 13.35 3.15 25.97
CA ASP A 299 13.70 4.55 25.69
C ASP A 299 13.08 5.12 24.41
N ASN A 300 12.47 4.30 23.54
CA ASN A 300 11.81 4.75 22.31
C ASN A 300 10.99 3.63 21.66
N SER A 301 9.74 3.47 22.11
CA SER A 301 8.83 2.50 21.51
C SER A 301 8.37 2.98 20.13
N THR A 302 8.63 2.19 19.10
CA THR A 302 8.26 2.48 17.71
C THR A 302 7.25 1.45 17.22
N PRO A 303 6.14 1.89 16.60
CA PRO A 303 5.13 0.96 16.09
C PRO A 303 5.66 0.21 14.87
N TYR A 304 5.12 -0.98 14.61
CA TYR A 304 5.29 -1.64 13.33
C TYR A 304 4.54 -0.86 12.26
N ILE A 305 5.16 -0.65 11.10
CA ILE A 305 4.51 0.01 9.96
C ILE A 305 4.40 -1.02 8.82
N ILE A 306 3.18 -1.31 8.44
CA ILE A 306 2.84 -2.29 7.40
C ILE A 306 2.34 -1.52 6.20
N ASN A 307 3.17 -1.45 5.16
CA ASN A 307 2.75 -0.92 3.88
C ASN A 307 2.13 -2.04 3.07
N CYS A 308 0.93 -1.80 2.58
CA CYS A 308 0.16 -2.78 1.84
C CYS A 308 -0.61 -2.08 0.72
N TRP A 309 -1.22 -2.84 -0.16
CA TRP A 309 -2.01 -2.30 -1.25
C TRP A 309 -3.26 -3.12 -1.50
N ASN A 310 -4.26 -2.47 -2.05
CA ASN A 310 -5.45 -3.09 -2.63
C ASN A 310 -5.72 -2.47 -4.00
N ILE A 311 -6.81 -2.89 -4.63
CA ILE A 311 -7.26 -2.33 -5.90
C ILE A 311 -8.53 -1.54 -5.63
N SER A 312 -8.54 -0.25 -5.98
CA SER A 312 -9.73 0.59 -5.83
C SER A 312 -10.10 1.24 -7.16
N TYR A 313 -11.37 1.61 -7.28
CA TYR A 313 -11.85 2.31 -8.45
C TYR A 313 -11.50 3.80 -8.33
N ALA A 314 -10.64 4.28 -9.21
CA ALA A 314 -10.24 5.68 -9.29
C ALA A 314 -9.96 6.07 -10.75
N SER A 315 -10.34 7.29 -11.13
CA SER A 315 -10.12 7.82 -12.49
C SER A 315 -10.64 6.88 -13.59
N GLU A 316 -11.88 6.40 -13.40
CA GLU A 316 -12.58 5.49 -14.31
C GLU A 316 -11.96 4.09 -14.48
N ARG A 317 -10.92 3.76 -13.68
CA ARG A 317 -10.19 2.49 -13.75
C ARG A 317 -10.04 1.85 -12.37
N PHE A 318 -9.84 0.54 -12.36
CA PHE A 318 -9.36 -0.16 -11.19
C PHE A 318 -7.84 -0.06 -11.14
N CYS A 319 -7.34 0.64 -10.13
CA CYS A 319 -5.92 0.91 -9.97
C CYS A 319 -5.43 0.45 -8.60
N ARG A 320 -4.14 0.15 -8.54
CA ARG A 320 -3.50 -0.25 -7.29
C ARG A 320 -3.23 0.96 -6.40
N VAL A 321 -3.76 0.95 -5.18
CA VAL A 321 -3.62 2.01 -4.18
C VAL A 321 -2.85 1.51 -2.96
N MET A 322 -1.88 2.31 -2.53
CA MET A 322 -0.99 2.00 -1.41
C MET A 322 -1.55 2.56 -0.10
N HIS A 323 -1.52 1.75 0.96
CA HIS A 323 -1.97 2.07 2.31
C HIS A 323 -0.87 1.75 3.33
N SER A 324 -0.90 2.42 4.48
CA SER A 324 0.06 2.21 5.56
C SER A 324 -0.68 2.09 6.89
N PHE A 325 -0.56 0.93 7.53
CA PHE A 325 -1.19 0.61 8.81
C PHE A 325 -0.14 0.41 9.89
N ASP A 326 -0.46 0.83 11.10
CA ASP A 326 0.40 0.69 12.27
C ASP A 326 -0.13 -0.35 13.26
N ILE A 327 0.80 -1.10 13.84
CA ILE A 327 0.53 -1.94 15.01
C ILE A 327 1.27 -1.32 16.19
N SER A 328 0.50 -0.90 17.18
CA SER A 328 1.03 -0.33 18.42
C SER A 328 1.84 -1.38 19.19
N PRO A 329 2.97 -0.97 19.80
CA PRO A 329 3.74 -1.82 20.69
C PRO A 329 2.90 -2.40 21.84
N PHE A 330 3.04 -3.70 22.05
CA PHE A 330 2.41 -4.41 23.16
C PHE A 330 3.45 -5.29 23.87
N ASN A 331 3.20 -5.56 25.16
CA ASN A 331 4.10 -6.34 25.99
C ASN A 331 3.58 -7.77 26.14
N GLY A 332 4.45 -8.75 25.95
CA GLY A 332 4.11 -10.17 26.09
C GLY A 332 3.46 -10.76 24.85
N GLU A 333 2.55 -11.72 25.07
CA GLU A 333 1.84 -12.43 24.00
C GLU A 333 0.45 -11.81 23.78
N GLU A 334 0.15 -11.44 22.54
CA GLU A 334 -1.17 -10.92 22.14
C GLU A 334 -1.82 -11.90 21.17
N VAL A 335 -3.15 -12.01 21.23
CA VAL A 335 -3.92 -12.86 20.32
C VAL A 335 -3.94 -12.21 18.94
N ILE A 336 -3.57 -12.94 17.88
CA ILE A 336 -3.46 -12.41 16.51
C ILE A 336 -4.79 -11.79 16.03
N LYS A 337 -5.93 -12.32 16.49
CA LYS A 337 -7.27 -11.81 16.18
C LYS A 337 -7.51 -10.37 16.66
N ASN A 338 -6.81 -9.92 17.71
CA ASN A 338 -6.97 -8.58 18.28
C ASN A 338 -6.10 -7.53 17.60
N LEU A 339 -5.16 -7.95 16.74
CA LEU A 339 -4.28 -7.04 16.04
C LEU A 339 -5.06 -6.20 15.01
N THR A 340 -4.56 -5.00 14.73
CA THR A 340 -5.13 -4.12 13.71
C THR A 340 -5.02 -4.72 12.30
N VAL A 341 -3.94 -5.49 12.07
CA VAL A 341 -3.68 -6.21 10.82
C VAL A 341 -3.62 -7.71 11.09
N ILE A 342 -4.53 -8.47 10.46
CA ILE A 342 -4.69 -9.90 10.70
C ILE A 342 -4.31 -10.67 9.42
N PRO A 343 -3.30 -11.56 9.44
CA PRO A 343 -3.01 -12.42 8.29
C PRO A 343 -4.21 -13.27 7.88
N SER A 344 -4.45 -13.40 6.59
CA SER A 344 -5.59 -14.14 6.00
C SER A 344 -5.73 -15.56 6.56
N ARG A 345 -4.62 -16.26 6.81
CA ARG A 345 -4.60 -17.60 7.46
C ARG A 345 -5.26 -17.64 8.84
N PHE A 346 -5.31 -16.53 9.57
CA PHE A 346 -5.92 -16.44 10.90
C PHE A 346 -7.27 -15.75 10.91
N PHE A 347 -7.62 -15.05 9.82
CA PHE A 347 -8.89 -14.36 9.73
C PHE A 347 -10.06 -15.35 9.57
N ARG A 348 -11.07 -15.24 10.43
CA ARG A 348 -12.25 -16.14 10.49
C ARG A 348 -13.56 -15.41 10.16
N GLY A 349 -13.46 -14.30 9.42
CA GLY A 349 -14.57 -13.41 9.14
C GLY A 349 -14.96 -12.53 10.34
N GLU A 350 -15.90 -11.62 10.13
CA GLU A 350 -16.38 -10.69 11.16
C GLU A 350 -17.01 -11.42 12.36
N ASN A 351 -17.76 -12.49 12.09
CA ASN A 351 -18.41 -13.31 13.12
C ASN A 351 -17.46 -14.29 13.83
N GLY A 352 -16.22 -14.45 13.34
CA GLY A 352 -15.19 -15.30 13.95
C GLY A 352 -15.36 -16.82 13.77
N ASN A 353 -16.36 -17.28 13.01
CA ASN A 353 -16.69 -18.70 12.86
C ASN A 353 -16.40 -19.28 11.48
N ALA A 354 -16.07 -18.45 10.49
CA ALA A 354 -15.88 -18.90 9.11
C ALA A 354 -14.47 -19.47 8.89
N VAL A 355 -14.34 -20.46 8.02
CA VAL A 355 -13.03 -20.99 7.62
C VAL A 355 -12.34 -19.95 6.71
N PRO A 356 -11.00 -19.72 6.82
CA PRO A 356 -10.31 -18.72 5.99
C PRO A 356 -10.55 -18.88 4.49
N GLN A 357 -10.59 -20.13 4.02
CA GLN A 357 -10.85 -20.46 2.61
C GLN A 357 -12.25 -20.03 2.16
N GLU A 358 -13.26 -20.17 3.02
CA GLU A 358 -14.63 -19.71 2.73
C GLU A 358 -14.70 -18.18 2.67
N VAL A 359 -14.00 -17.50 3.58
CA VAL A 359 -13.91 -16.03 3.57
C VAL A 359 -13.26 -15.56 2.27
N MET A 360 -12.18 -16.20 1.84
CA MET A 360 -11.49 -15.89 0.60
C MET A 360 -12.38 -16.15 -0.63
N ALA A 361 -13.08 -17.28 -0.67
CA ALA A 361 -14.03 -17.59 -1.74
C ALA A 361 -15.18 -16.57 -1.80
N LYS A 362 -15.70 -16.13 -0.66
CA LYS A 362 -16.69 -15.05 -0.56
C LYS A 362 -16.13 -13.74 -1.14
N GLN A 363 -14.87 -13.39 -0.83
CA GLN A 363 -14.22 -12.20 -1.39
C GLN A 363 -14.09 -12.26 -2.91
N VAL A 364 -13.76 -13.43 -3.48
CA VAL A 364 -13.74 -13.63 -4.95
C VAL A 364 -15.11 -13.35 -5.57
N LEU A 365 -16.18 -13.92 -5.00
CA LEU A 365 -17.54 -13.73 -5.51
C LEU A 365 -17.98 -12.26 -5.45
N LEU A 366 -17.72 -11.58 -4.33
CA LEU A 366 -18.01 -10.15 -4.18
C LEU A 366 -17.18 -9.30 -5.13
N GLY A 367 -15.92 -9.69 -5.40
CA GLY A 367 -15.04 -8.99 -6.33
C GLY A 367 -15.53 -9.11 -7.78
N LYS A 368 -15.93 -10.32 -8.20
CA LYS A 368 -16.55 -10.54 -9.52
C LYS A 368 -17.83 -9.71 -9.69
N LYS A 369 -18.67 -9.65 -8.65
CA LYS A 369 -19.86 -8.80 -8.64
C LYS A 369 -19.52 -7.31 -8.75
N THR A 370 -18.48 -6.86 -8.04
CA THR A 370 -18.00 -5.47 -8.12
C THR A 370 -17.54 -5.10 -9.52
N TRP A 371 -16.79 -6.00 -10.17
CA TRP A 371 -16.35 -5.83 -11.56
C TRP A 371 -17.53 -5.65 -12.51
N GLU A 372 -18.53 -6.55 -12.45
CA GLU A 372 -19.73 -6.47 -13.29
C GLU A 372 -20.54 -5.19 -13.04
N LEU A 373 -20.71 -4.79 -11.78
CA LEU A 373 -21.42 -3.55 -11.43
C LEU A 373 -20.69 -2.28 -11.92
N SER A 374 -19.40 -2.37 -12.20
CA SER A 374 -18.58 -1.23 -12.62
C SER A 374 -18.53 -1.04 -14.14
N LYS A 375 -19.10 -1.95 -14.92
CA LYS A 375 -19.17 -1.85 -16.40
C LYS A 375 -20.13 -0.76 -16.90
N GLY A 376 -21.01 -0.27 -16.04
CA GLY A 376 -21.99 0.75 -16.39
C GLY A 376 -23.02 0.96 -15.28
N PRO A 377 -24.03 1.81 -15.53
CA PRO A 377 -25.05 2.13 -14.55
C PRO A 377 -25.97 0.93 -14.31
N ASN A 378 -26.05 0.47 -13.06
CA ASN A 378 -26.85 -0.69 -12.66
C ASN A 378 -27.94 -0.28 -11.66
N HIS A 379 -29.19 -0.64 -11.94
CA HIS A 379 -30.30 -0.40 -11.01
C HIS A 379 -30.41 -1.54 -9.99
N MET A 380 -30.12 -1.21 -8.73
CA MET A 380 -30.00 -2.16 -7.64
C MET A 380 -30.86 -1.73 -6.45
N PHE A 381 -31.19 -2.68 -5.58
CA PHE A 381 -31.75 -2.43 -4.27
C PHE A 381 -30.64 -2.55 -3.23
N TYR A 382 -30.52 -1.56 -2.34
CA TYR A 382 -29.55 -1.56 -1.26
C TYR A 382 -30.26 -1.66 0.08
N ASN A 383 -29.77 -2.55 0.94
CA ASN A 383 -30.24 -2.66 2.33
C ASN A 383 -29.03 -2.87 3.26
N GLY A 384 -28.54 -1.78 3.83
CA GLY A 384 -27.39 -1.81 4.72
C GLY A 384 -26.88 -0.42 5.12
N PRO A 385 -25.79 -0.36 5.90
CA PRO A 385 -25.13 0.89 6.23
C PRO A 385 -24.37 1.45 5.01
N LEU A 386 -24.50 2.76 4.75
CA LEU A 386 -23.68 3.49 3.78
C LEU A 386 -22.25 3.61 4.29
N VAL A 387 -21.29 3.61 3.35
CA VAL A 387 -19.86 3.62 3.66
C VAL A 387 -19.31 5.05 3.65
N GLU A 388 -18.80 5.51 4.80
CA GLU A 388 -18.02 6.75 4.90
C GLU A 388 -16.56 6.41 4.57
N LYS A 389 -16.06 6.87 3.41
CA LYS A 389 -14.66 6.65 3.03
C LYS A 389 -13.77 7.54 3.90
N GLU A 390 -12.77 6.98 4.55
CA GLU A 390 -11.85 7.70 5.45
C GLU A 390 -10.77 8.52 4.72
N SER A 391 -10.87 8.73 3.40
CA SER A 391 -9.75 9.18 2.56
C SER A 391 -9.06 10.47 3.04
N ASP A 392 -7.75 10.36 3.27
CA ASP A 392 -6.83 11.45 3.67
C ASP A 392 -6.72 12.59 2.64
N PHE A 393 -7.09 12.33 1.39
CA PHE A 393 -6.90 13.26 0.26
C PHE A 393 -8.14 14.03 -0.14
N ASP A 394 -9.33 13.59 0.29
CA ASP A 394 -10.59 14.04 -0.32
C ASP A 394 -11.64 14.34 0.74
N ARG A 395 -11.34 15.36 1.55
CA ARG A 395 -12.23 15.91 2.59
C ARG A 395 -13.51 16.56 2.06
N ASP A 396 -13.70 16.60 0.74
CA ASP A 396 -14.71 17.42 0.08
C ASP A 396 -15.92 16.61 -0.46
N TYR A 397 -15.92 15.28 -0.39
CA TYR A 397 -17.12 14.49 -0.77
C TYR A 397 -18.14 14.45 0.37
N LEU A 398 -19.23 15.20 0.23
CA LEU A 398 -20.43 15.04 1.05
C LEU A 398 -21.24 13.82 0.56
N THR A 399 -20.72 12.61 0.77
CA THR A 399 -21.50 11.40 0.52
C THR A 399 -22.55 11.18 1.59
N ALA A 400 -23.70 10.61 1.23
CA ALA A 400 -24.70 10.19 2.19
C ALA A 400 -24.12 9.16 3.18
N THR A 401 -24.47 9.30 4.46
CA THR A 401 -24.06 8.41 5.56
C THR A 401 -25.27 7.91 6.33
N GLY A 402 -25.12 6.82 7.09
CA GLY A 402 -26.20 6.18 7.85
C GLY A 402 -26.76 4.92 7.18
N GLY A 403 -27.87 4.40 7.67
CA GLY A 403 -28.53 3.23 7.08
C GLY A 403 -29.40 3.61 5.88
N LEU A 404 -29.32 2.83 4.80
CA LEU A 404 -30.18 2.99 3.63
C LEU A 404 -30.89 1.67 3.33
N GLU A 405 -32.21 1.77 3.17
CA GLU A 405 -33.05 0.75 2.55
C GLU A 405 -33.78 1.40 1.38
N GLY A 406 -33.39 1.06 0.16
CA GLY A 406 -33.98 1.68 -1.03
C GLY A 406 -33.28 1.36 -2.34
N ARG A 407 -33.86 1.88 -3.43
CA ARG A 407 -33.34 1.72 -4.79
C ARG A 407 -32.23 2.72 -5.09
N VAL A 408 -31.17 2.22 -5.71
CA VAL A 408 -29.96 2.96 -6.04
C VAL A 408 -29.54 2.68 -7.48
N ILE A 409 -28.86 3.64 -8.09
CA ILE A 409 -28.13 3.44 -9.35
C ILE A 409 -26.66 3.35 -9.02
N VAL A 410 -26.08 2.16 -9.13
CA VAL A 410 -24.62 1.98 -9.02
C VAL A 410 -23.99 2.52 -10.28
N ASP A 411 -23.20 3.58 -10.17
CA ASP A 411 -22.55 4.26 -11.29
C ASP A 411 -21.29 4.96 -10.78
N ASN A 412 -20.14 4.29 -10.94
CA ASN A 412 -18.87 4.83 -10.48
C ASN A 412 -18.38 5.99 -11.36
N VAL A 413 -18.67 5.96 -12.67
CA VAL A 413 -18.26 7.00 -13.62
C VAL A 413 -19.07 8.27 -13.33
N GLY A 414 -20.39 8.14 -13.22
CA GLY A 414 -21.26 9.25 -12.83
C GLY A 414 -20.89 9.83 -11.46
N PHE A 415 -20.55 8.98 -10.48
CA PHE A 415 -20.06 9.47 -9.19
C PHE A 415 -18.77 10.29 -9.35
N SER A 416 -17.79 9.79 -10.10
CA SER A 416 -16.51 10.49 -10.29
C SER A 416 -16.67 11.84 -10.99
N GLN A 417 -17.63 11.96 -11.90
CA GLN A 417 -17.86 13.18 -12.68
C GLN A 417 -18.74 14.20 -11.94
N TYR A 418 -19.83 13.75 -11.30
CA TYR A 418 -20.90 14.64 -10.82
C TYR A 418 -21.02 14.73 -9.29
N SER A 419 -20.27 13.93 -8.51
CA SER A 419 -20.38 13.97 -7.04
C SER A 419 -20.02 15.32 -6.41
N PHE A 420 -19.16 16.11 -7.09
CA PHE A 420 -18.72 17.43 -6.63
C PHE A 420 -19.75 18.56 -6.82
N GLU A 421 -20.79 18.34 -7.63
CA GLU A 421 -21.81 19.34 -7.96
C GLU A 421 -23.00 19.35 -6.98
N HIS A 422 -22.81 18.80 -5.78
CA HIS A 422 -23.89 18.64 -4.80
C HIS A 422 -24.45 20.00 -4.31
N PRO A 423 -25.79 20.23 -4.37
CA PRO A 423 -26.42 21.52 -4.04
C PRO A 423 -26.12 22.06 -2.64
N GLU A 424 -25.93 21.16 -1.65
CA GLU A 424 -25.67 21.56 -0.26
C GLU A 424 -24.23 22.01 0.02
N ARG A 425 -23.31 21.94 -0.97
CA ARG A 425 -21.91 22.38 -0.80
C ARG A 425 -21.83 23.88 -0.44
N ASN A 426 -22.76 24.70 -0.95
CA ASN A 426 -22.78 26.14 -0.70
C ASN A 426 -23.16 26.52 0.75
N ASN A 427 -23.79 25.62 1.52
CA ASN A 427 -24.32 25.94 2.86
C ASN A 427 -23.56 25.26 4.02
N LEU A 428 -22.67 24.31 3.73
CA LEU A 428 -21.93 23.59 4.76
C LEU A 428 -20.52 24.17 4.88
N ARG A 429 -20.27 24.92 5.97
CA ARG A 429 -18.89 25.16 6.43
C ARG A 429 -18.25 23.78 6.65
N PRO A 430 -17.06 23.49 6.09
CA PRO A 430 -16.39 22.22 6.31
C PRO A 430 -16.36 21.96 7.82
N ARG A 431 -16.93 20.83 8.27
CA ARG A 431 -16.74 20.40 9.65
C ARG A 431 -15.24 20.28 9.83
N ALA A 432 -14.64 21.21 10.57
CA ALA A 432 -13.24 21.15 10.96
C ALA A 432 -13.07 19.99 11.95
N ARG A 433 -13.14 18.75 11.46
CA ARG A 433 -12.44 17.64 12.11
C ARG A 433 -10.95 18.00 12.03
N SER A 434 -10.16 17.68 13.05
CA SER A 434 -8.70 17.77 12.94
C SER A 434 -8.25 16.97 11.72
N PRO A 435 -7.31 17.46 10.89
CA PRO A 435 -6.72 16.63 9.85
C PRO A 435 -6.23 15.33 10.52
N PRO A 436 -6.53 14.14 9.96
CA PRO A 436 -5.76 12.96 10.34
C PRO A 436 -4.27 13.29 10.18
N PRO A 437 -3.37 12.69 10.99
CA PRO A 437 -1.95 12.91 10.81
C PRO A 437 -1.60 12.65 9.35
N ASN A 438 -1.01 13.63 8.65
CA ASN A 438 -0.60 13.53 7.24
C ASN A 438 0.24 12.27 7.01
N ARG A 439 -0.41 11.15 6.67
CA ARG A 439 0.27 9.94 6.23
C ARG A 439 0.42 10.07 4.73
N ILE A 440 1.63 10.45 4.30
CA ILE A 440 1.97 10.39 2.88
C ILE A 440 1.88 8.91 2.49
N PRO A 441 1.07 8.53 1.50
CA PRO A 441 0.94 7.14 1.08
C PRO A 441 2.31 6.64 0.63
N PRO A 442 2.65 5.37 0.92
CA PRO A 442 3.95 4.84 0.56
C PRO A 442 4.10 4.82 -0.97
N ARG A 443 5.35 4.86 -1.44
CA ARG A 443 5.63 4.81 -2.88
C ARG A 443 5.08 3.50 -3.46
N LYS A 444 4.45 3.60 -4.64
CA LYS A 444 3.98 2.45 -5.43
C LYS A 444 5.21 1.59 -5.77
N ASP A 445 5.26 0.39 -5.18
CA ASP A 445 6.30 -0.61 -5.37
C ASP A 445 6.26 -1.24 -6.78
N GLN A 446 7.27 -2.01 -7.17
CA GLN A 446 7.29 -2.69 -8.46
C GLN A 446 6.88 -4.15 -8.30
N LEU A 447 5.89 -4.58 -9.08
CA LEU A 447 5.44 -5.97 -9.13
C LEU A 447 6.31 -6.78 -10.11
N PRO A 448 6.62 -8.05 -9.78
CA PRO A 448 7.39 -8.91 -10.65
C PRO A 448 6.56 -9.24 -11.89
N TYR A 449 7.14 -8.97 -13.06
CA TYR A 449 6.49 -9.30 -14.33
C TYR A 449 6.65 -10.78 -14.70
N PHE A 450 7.79 -11.37 -14.31
CA PHE A 450 8.12 -12.78 -14.55
C PHE A 450 8.12 -13.55 -13.23
N PRO A 451 7.74 -14.84 -13.25
CA PRO A 451 7.81 -15.67 -12.05
C PRO A 451 9.28 -15.83 -11.59
N PRO A 452 9.52 -16.21 -10.32
CA PRO A 452 10.86 -16.42 -9.80
C PRO A 452 11.54 -17.56 -10.57
N ARG A 453 12.79 -17.35 -10.97
CA ARG A 453 13.55 -18.27 -11.83
C ARG A 453 15.01 -18.30 -11.42
N CYS A 454 15.64 -19.45 -11.64
CA CYS A 454 17.09 -19.57 -11.49
C CYS A 454 17.77 -18.77 -12.61
N ALA A 455 18.62 -17.81 -12.23
CA ALA A 455 19.32 -16.94 -13.18
C ALA A 455 20.67 -17.52 -13.66
N CYS A 456 20.91 -18.83 -13.49
CA CYS A 456 22.14 -19.46 -13.96
C CYS A 456 22.17 -19.57 -15.50
N SER A 457 23.37 -19.66 -16.07
CA SER A 457 23.57 -19.71 -17.53
C SER A 457 22.92 -20.92 -18.21
N ALA A 458 22.78 -22.04 -17.50
CA ALA A 458 22.13 -23.25 -18.00
C ALA A 458 20.60 -23.07 -18.06
N CYS A 459 19.99 -22.65 -16.94
CA CYS A 459 18.55 -22.41 -16.85
C CYS A 459 18.10 -21.28 -17.79
N ASN A 460 18.89 -20.21 -17.93
CA ASN A 460 18.50 -19.08 -18.77
C ASN A 460 18.34 -19.45 -20.27
N LYS A 461 18.99 -20.53 -20.73
CA LYS A 461 18.89 -21.01 -22.12
C LYS A 461 17.65 -21.86 -22.39
N SER A 462 17.08 -22.50 -21.37
CA SER A 462 15.95 -23.42 -21.53
C SER A 462 14.59 -22.74 -21.40
N TYR A 463 14.52 -21.46 -21.01
CA TYR A 463 13.26 -20.78 -20.76
C TYR A 463 12.60 -20.22 -22.02
N SER A 464 11.30 -20.51 -22.17
CA SER A 464 10.40 -19.69 -22.98
C SER A 464 10.03 -18.40 -22.22
N LYS A 465 9.97 -17.28 -22.94
CA LYS A 465 9.71 -15.93 -22.38
C LYS A 465 8.22 -15.65 -22.10
N GLU A 466 7.35 -16.64 -22.27
CA GLU A 466 5.90 -16.40 -22.40
C GLU A 466 5.14 -16.50 -21.08
N THR A 467 5.68 -17.17 -20.06
CA THR A 467 4.97 -17.32 -18.77
C THR A 467 5.14 -16.07 -17.90
N LEU A 468 4.03 -15.36 -17.67
CA LEU A 468 3.94 -14.18 -16.80
C LEU A 468 3.76 -14.59 -15.33
N SER A 469 4.20 -13.71 -14.41
CA SER A 469 3.91 -13.86 -12.97
C SER A 469 2.42 -13.62 -12.70
N PRO A 470 1.85 -14.26 -11.66
CA PRO A 470 0.54 -13.88 -11.14
C PRO A 470 0.43 -12.39 -10.80
N PHE A 471 1.55 -11.72 -10.48
CA PHE A 471 1.58 -10.30 -10.17
C PHE A 471 1.61 -9.38 -11.39
N ALA A 472 1.88 -9.90 -12.59
CA ALA A 472 1.96 -9.12 -13.82
C ALA A 472 0.60 -8.55 -14.27
N THR A 473 -0.50 -9.15 -13.79
CA THR A 473 -1.88 -8.80 -14.18
C THR A 473 -2.48 -7.65 -13.35
N PHE A 474 -1.77 -7.13 -12.35
CA PHE A 474 -2.25 -6.03 -11.49
C PHE A 474 -1.99 -4.64 -12.13
N GLN A 475 -2.21 -4.55 -13.43
CA GLN A 475 -2.18 -3.29 -14.15
C GLN A 475 -3.47 -2.51 -13.91
N ASP A 476 -3.48 -1.23 -14.27
CA ASP A 476 -4.67 -0.40 -14.12
C ASP A 476 -5.67 -0.80 -15.23
N LEU A 477 -6.80 -1.40 -14.84
CA LEU A 477 -7.78 -1.97 -15.77
C LEU A 477 -9.04 -1.11 -15.85
N ASP A 478 -9.56 -0.91 -17.05
CA ASP A 478 -10.86 -0.31 -17.28
C ASP A 478 -11.92 -1.42 -17.40
N PRO A 479 -12.91 -1.49 -16.48
CA PRO A 479 -13.92 -2.54 -16.52
C PRO A 479 -14.81 -2.50 -17.78
N THR A 480 -14.88 -1.37 -18.48
CA THR A 480 -15.71 -1.19 -19.67
C THR A 480 -15.05 -1.66 -20.95
N SER A 481 -13.73 -1.47 -21.08
CA SER A 481 -12.97 -1.84 -22.29
C SER A 481 -12.19 -3.14 -22.15
N ASP A 482 -11.68 -3.42 -20.95
CA ASP A 482 -10.73 -4.52 -20.74
C ASP A 482 -11.46 -5.82 -20.38
N SER A 483 -10.81 -6.94 -20.70
CA SER A 483 -11.31 -8.26 -20.33
C SER A 483 -11.24 -8.46 -18.81
N ALA A 484 -12.23 -9.17 -18.27
CA ALA A 484 -12.25 -9.53 -16.86
C ALA A 484 -10.97 -10.27 -16.45
N PRO A 485 -10.33 -9.91 -15.31
CA PRO A 485 -9.16 -10.62 -14.80
C PRO A 485 -9.41 -12.12 -14.64
N GLU A 486 -8.46 -12.94 -15.07
CA GLU A 486 -8.57 -14.41 -14.91
C GLU A 486 -8.17 -14.87 -13.50
N ILE A 487 -7.34 -14.08 -12.81
CA ILE A 487 -6.75 -14.46 -11.52
C ILE A 487 -7.68 -14.07 -10.37
N ASP A 488 -8.11 -15.07 -9.59
CA ASP A 488 -8.97 -14.87 -8.41
C ASP A 488 -8.38 -13.90 -7.37
N LEU A 489 -7.04 -13.83 -7.27
CA LEU A 489 -6.31 -12.90 -6.41
C LEU A 489 -6.66 -11.43 -6.69
N TYR A 490 -6.92 -11.07 -7.96
CA TYR A 490 -7.34 -9.73 -8.33
C TYR A 490 -8.68 -9.37 -7.67
N TYR A 491 -9.67 -10.27 -7.76
CA TYR A 491 -10.99 -10.07 -7.16
C TYR A 491 -10.97 -10.08 -5.63
N ILE A 492 -10.02 -10.82 -5.02
CA ILE A 492 -9.82 -10.76 -3.57
C ILE A 492 -9.40 -9.34 -3.16
N LEU A 493 -8.38 -8.78 -3.82
CA LEU A 493 -7.81 -7.46 -3.49
C LEU A 493 -8.64 -6.27 -4.01
N LEU A 494 -9.65 -6.53 -4.84
CA LEU A 494 -10.59 -5.51 -5.30
C LEU A 494 -11.41 -4.94 -4.14
N SER A 495 -11.49 -3.62 -4.02
CA SER A 495 -12.38 -2.97 -3.05
C SER A 495 -13.81 -3.41 -3.27
N LYS A 496 -14.53 -3.74 -2.19
CA LYS A 496 -15.94 -4.18 -2.23
C LYS A 496 -16.92 -3.03 -2.06
N ILE A 497 -16.45 -1.81 -2.30
CA ILE A 497 -17.20 -0.58 -2.19
C ILE A 497 -17.41 -0.03 -3.61
N VAL A 498 -18.67 0.17 -3.97
CA VAL A 498 -19.07 0.84 -5.22
C VAL A 498 -19.75 2.15 -4.90
N SER A 499 -19.70 3.08 -5.84
CA SER A 499 -20.31 4.39 -5.70
C SER A 499 -21.52 4.52 -6.62
N GLY A 500 -22.47 5.35 -6.22
CA GLY A 500 -23.67 5.54 -7.01
C GLY A 500 -24.68 6.50 -6.40
N PHE A 501 -25.83 6.62 -7.05
CA PHE A 501 -26.86 7.60 -6.76
C PHE A 501 -28.04 6.97 -6.02
N ILE A 502 -28.40 7.55 -4.88
CA ILE A 502 -29.58 7.17 -4.09
C ILE A 502 -30.79 7.90 -4.68
N LEU A 503 -31.71 7.18 -5.31
CA LEU A 503 -32.84 7.78 -6.04
C LEU A 503 -33.78 8.57 -5.14
N ARG A 504 -34.03 8.06 -3.93
CA ARG A 504 -34.95 8.67 -2.94
C ARG A 504 -34.41 9.98 -2.39
N ASP A 505 -33.15 9.97 -1.96
CA ASP A 505 -32.52 11.11 -1.28
C ASP A 505 -31.88 12.08 -2.27
N ARG A 506 -31.64 11.60 -3.51
CA ARG A 506 -30.98 12.31 -4.62
C ARG A 506 -29.58 12.76 -4.26
N ARG A 507 -28.87 11.87 -3.58
CA ARG A 507 -27.50 12.07 -3.13
C ARG A 507 -26.62 10.95 -3.62
N TRP A 508 -25.36 11.28 -3.83
CA TRP A 508 -24.33 10.30 -4.07
C TRP A 508 -23.94 9.60 -2.76
N GLY A 509 -23.65 8.31 -2.84
CA GLY A 509 -23.28 7.48 -1.71
C GLY A 509 -22.31 6.37 -2.13
N ASN A 510 -21.66 5.79 -1.13
CA ASN A 510 -20.86 4.58 -1.28
C ASN A 510 -21.59 3.39 -0.64
N PHE A 511 -21.58 2.26 -1.34
CA PHE A 511 -22.34 1.07 -1.01
C PHE A 511 -21.41 -0.12 -0.88
N ASN A 512 -21.66 -0.97 0.12
CA ASN A 512 -21.01 -2.28 0.18
C ASN A 512 -21.70 -3.26 -0.78
N VAL A 513 -20.94 -3.88 -1.65
CA VAL A 513 -21.44 -4.82 -2.66
C VAL A 513 -22.16 -6.04 -2.06
N GLU A 514 -21.84 -6.40 -0.81
CA GLU A 514 -22.54 -7.45 -0.07
C GLU A 514 -24.02 -7.14 0.16
N HIS A 515 -24.38 -5.87 0.35
CA HIS A 515 -25.74 -5.43 0.65
C HIS A 515 -26.56 -5.03 -0.59
N LEU A 516 -25.96 -5.11 -1.78
CA LEU A 516 -26.66 -4.85 -3.04
C LEU A 516 -27.40 -6.10 -3.53
N GLN A 517 -28.63 -5.91 -4.00
CA GLN A 517 -29.47 -6.97 -4.55
C GLN A 517 -30.11 -6.49 -5.85
N TYR A 518 -30.49 -7.43 -6.72
CA TYR A 518 -31.26 -7.06 -7.91
C TYR A 518 -32.63 -6.56 -7.49
N VAL A 519 -33.14 -5.53 -8.18
CA VAL A 519 -34.46 -4.98 -7.90
C VAL A 519 -35.53 -5.99 -8.30
N GLU A 520 -36.38 -6.36 -7.35
CA GLU A 520 -37.62 -7.09 -7.61
C GLU A 520 -38.70 -6.09 -8.02
N PHE A 521 -39.11 -6.13 -9.29
CA PHE A 521 -40.15 -5.25 -9.83
C PHE A 521 -41.53 -5.90 -9.76
N ASP A 522 -42.51 -5.15 -9.26
CA ASP A 522 -43.90 -5.60 -9.25
C ASP A 522 -44.58 -5.30 -10.60
N LYS A 523 -44.42 -6.22 -11.55
CA LYS A 523 -45.05 -6.13 -12.88
C LYS A 523 -46.59 -6.22 -12.81
N GLU A 524 -47.17 -6.63 -11.69
CA GLU A 524 -48.62 -6.74 -11.51
C GLU A 524 -49.24 -5.47 -10.91
N ALA A 525 -48.44 -4.58 -10.31
CA ALA A 525 -48.89 -3.30 -9.73
C ALA A 525 -49.83 -2.53 -10.66
N PHE A 526 -49.55 -2.50 -11.97
CA PHE A 526 -50.36 -1.80 -12.97
C PHE A 526 -51.79 -2.37 -13.12
N LYS A 527 -52.03 -3.64 -12.77
CA LYS A 527 -53.37 -4.25 -12.80
C LYS A 527 -54.26 -3.66 -11.70
N TYR A 528 -53.69 -3.41 -10.53
CA TYR A 528 -54.38 -2.90 -9.34
C TYR A 528 -54.62 -1.39 -9.38
N LEU A 529 -53.94 -0.68 -10.29
CA LEU A 529 -54.15 0.73 -10.51
C LEU A 529 -55.62 1.00 -10.91
N VAL A 530 -56.31 1.86 -10.18
CA VAL A 530 -57.72 2.22 -10.46
C VAL A 530 -57.73 3.37 -11.47
N LEU A 531 -57.82 3.02 -12.75
CA LEU A 531 -57.96 3.93 -13.89
C LEU A 531 -58.96 3.32 -14.88
N ASP A 532 -59.61 4.17 -15.67
CA ASP A 532 -60.47 3.73 -16.76
C ASP A 532 -59.71 2.83 -17.73
N ASP A 533 -60.36 1.78 -18.24
CA ASP A 533 -59.70 0.78 -19.08
C ASP A 533 -59.13 1.38 -20.38
N GLU A 534 -59.76 2.43 -20.91
CA GLU A 534 -59.25 3.19 -22.05
C GLU A 534 -57.92 3.89 -21.73
N VAL A 535 -57.82 4.49 -20.53
CA VAL A 535 -56.58 5.14 -20.05
C VAL A 535 -55.50 4.09 -19.77
N LYS A 536 -55.86 2.93 -19.21
CA LYS A 536 -54.92 1.81 -19.05
C LYS A 536 -54.40 1.29 -20.37
N LEU A 537 -55.27 1.18 -21.38
CA LEU A 537 -54.92 0.69 -22.71
C LEU A 537 -54.00 1.68 -23.44
N THR A 538 -54.27 2.98 -23.35
CA THR A 538 -53.40 4.02 -23.92
C THR A 538 -52.02 4.01 -23.25
N VAL A 539 -51.94 4.00 -21.93
CA VAL A 539 -50.66 3.93 -21.19
C VAL A 539 -49.89 2.64 -21.53
N ARG A 540 -50.56 1.48 -21.58
CA ARG A 540 -49.93 0.23 -22.03
C ARG A 540 -49.46 0.28 -23.47
N SER A 541 -50.20 0.92 -24.36
CA SER A 541 -49.82 1.05 -25.78
C SER A 541 -48.59 1.95 -25.96
N LEU A 542 -48.44 2.99 -25.13
CA LEU A 542 -47.25 3.81 -25.07
C LEU A 542 -46.07 2.96 -24.59
N ILE A 543 -46.24 2.26 -23.46
CA ILE A 543 -45.21 1.43 -22.82
C ILE A 543 -44.75 0.24 -23.69
N GLY A 544 -45.69 -0.48 -24.30
CA GLY A 544 -45.41 -1.69 -25.10
C GLY A 544 -44.52 -1.42 -26.32
N ARG A 545 -44.45 -0.17 -26.79
CA ARG A 545 -43.52 0.26 -27.85
C ARG A 545 -42.13 0.62 -27.33
N PHE A 546 -41.97 0.86 -26.03
CA PHE A 546 -40.68 1.12 -25.36
C PHE A 546 -40.03 -0.16 -24.79
N ALA A 547 -40.72 -1.29 -24.84
CA ALA A 547 -40.33 -2.57 -24.25
C ALA A 547 -39.66 -3.55 -25.24
N ASN A 548 -38.96 -3.06 -26.28
CA ASN A 548 -38.08 -3.92 -27.06
C ASN A 548 -36.93 -4.42 -26.16
N THR A 549 -36.65 -5.71 -26.23
CA THR A 549 -35.86 -6.57 -25.34
C THR A 549 -34.38 -6.16 -25.14
N HIS A 550 -33.93 -5.06 -25.75
CA HIS A 550 -32.53 -4.64 -25.76
C HIS A 550 -32.29 -3.17 -25.35
N GLY A 551 -33.29 -2.48 -24.77
CA GLY A 551 -33.11 -1.09 -24.34
C GLY A 551 -32.87 -0.08 -25.46
N GLN A 552 -32.76 -0.53 -26.72
CA GLN A 552 -32.73 0.34 -27.89
C GLN A 552 -34.12 0.90 -28.16
N VAL A 553 -34.20 2.23 -28.12
CA VAL A 553 -35.40 3.00 -28.41
C VAL A 553 -35.61 3.04 -29.91
N SER A 554 -36.61 2.32 -30.43
CA SER A 554 -37.07 2.52 -31.80
C SER A 554 -37.83 3.85 -31.90
N PRO A 555 -37.51 4.73 -32.87
CA PRO A 555 -38.27 5.95 -33.09
C PRO A 555 -39.70 5.64 -33.54
N TRP A 556 -40.66 6.48 -33.12
CA TRP A 556 -42.02 6.46 -33.66
C TRP A 556 -42.01 6.72 -35.18
N PRO A 557 -42.74 5.95 -36.02
CA PRO A 557 -42.76 6.18 -37.46
C PRO A 557 -43.49 7.46 -37.90
N ASN A 558 -44.21 8.16 -37.01
CA ASN A 558 -45.01 9.35 -37.36
C ASN A 558 -45.08 10.35 -36.18
N ASP A 559 -43.96 10.98 -35.85
CA ASP A 559 -43.99 12.22 -35.06
C ASP A 559 -44.19 13.39 -36.05
N PHE A 560 -45.42 13.89 -36.19
CA PHE A 560 -45.76 15.00 -37.09
C PHE A 560 -45.04 16.31 -36.70
N VAL A 561 -44.53 16.41 -35.46
CA VAL A 561 -43.77 17.56 -34.98
C VAL A 561 -42.32 17.13 -34.74
N LYS A 562 -41.42 17.57 -35.63
CA LYS A 562 -39.97 17.40 -35.43
C LYS A 562 -39.59 17.96 -34.04
N ASN A 563 -38.89 17.14 -33.25
CA ASN A 563 -38.34 17.46 -31.93
C ASN A 563 -39.32 17.51 -30.75
N LYS A 564 -40.58 17.05 -30.86
CA LYS A 564 -41.53 17.02 -29.73
C LYS A 564 -41.39 15.79 -28.81
N GLY A 565 -40.31 15.02 -28.97
CA GLY A 565 -39.93 13.98 -28.02
C GLY A 565 -40.43 12.57 -28.34
N GLN A 566 -40.71 12.21 -29.59
CA GLN A 566 -40.91 10.81 -30.04
C GLN A 566 -41.91 9.98 -29.19
N GLY A 567 -42.93 10.62 -28.60
CA GLY A 567 -43.90 9.97 -27.70
C GLY A 567 -43.37 9.59 -26.30
N ARG A 568 -42.22 10.14 -25.89
CA ARG A 568 -41.49 9.80 -24.64
C ARG A 568 -41.94 10.62 -23.43
N ILE A 569 -42.84 11.60 -23.62
CA ILE A 569 -43.33 12.51 -22.58
C ILE A 569 -44.85 12.42 -22.56
N PHE A 570 -45.43 12.16 -21.40
CA PHE A 570 -46.87 12.19 -21.18
C PHE A 570 -47.19 12.97 -19.91
N LEU A 571 -48.32 13.69 -19.93
CA LEU A 571 -48.78 14.53 -18.84
C LEU A 571 -50.01 13.89 -18.19
N LEU A 572 -49.92 13.59 -16.90
CA LEU A 572 -51.05 13.16 -16.09
C LEU A 572 -51.66 14.39 -15.41
N HIS A 573 -52.85 14.81 -15.85
CA HIS A 573 -53.57 15.94 -15.25
C HIS A 573 -54.81 15.46 -14.48
N GLY A 574 -55.19 16.19 -13.43
CA GLY A 574 -56.38 15.89 -12.63
C GLY A 574 -56.31 16.44 -11.21
N PRO A 575 -57.42 16.37 -10.44
CA PRO A 575 -57.47 16.80 -9.04
C PRO A 575 -56.37 16.14 -8.17
N PRO A 576 -55.92 16.76 -7.06
CA PRO A 576 -54.99 16.12 -6.13
C PRO A 576 -55.58 14.82 -5.55
N GLY A 577 -54.73 13.82 -5.27
CA GLY A 577 -55.16 12.54 -4.69
C GLY A 577 -55.67 11.48 -5.65
N VAL A 578 -55.83 11.77 -6.96
CA VAL A 578 -56.34 10.80 -7.96
C VAL A 578 -55.31 9.77 -8.46
N GLY A 579 -54.21 9.55 -7.72
CA GLY A 579 -53.23 8.50 -8.08
C GLY A 579 -52.29 8.83 -9.24
N LYS A 580 -52.04 10.11 -9.56
CA LYS A 580 -51.08 10.52 -10.61
C LYS A 580 -49.67 9.97 -10.37
N THR A 581 -49.14 10.16 -9.16
CA THR A 581 -47.82 9.63 -8.76
C THR A 581 -47.80 8.11 -8.77
N CYS A 582 -48.86 7.48 -8.23
CA CYS A 582 -49.02 6.03 -8.24
C CYS A 582 -49.04 5.45 -9.67
N THR A 583 -49.65 6.17 -10.62
CA THR A 583 -49.62 5.79 -12.04
C THR A 583 -48.18 5.77 -12.57
N ALA A 584 -47.36 6.78 -12.26
CA ALA A 584 -45.96 6.82 -12.67
C ALA A 584 -45.12 5.68 -12.04
N GLU A 585 -45.35 5.38 -10.76
CA GLU A 585 -44.72 4.25 -10.05
C GLU A 585 -45.09 2.91 -10.70
N CYS A 586 -46.38 2.64 -10.92
CA CYS A 586 -46.83 1.41 -11.58
C CYS A 586 -46.26 1.26 -13.01
N VAL A 587 -46.07 2.36 -13.73
CA VAL A 587 -45.44 2.35 -15.05
C VAL A 587 -43.95 2.03 -14.96
N ALA A 588 -43.24 2.59 -13.98
CA ALA A 588 -41.83 2.28 -13.74
C ALA A 588 -41.63 0.80 -13.37
N GLU A 589 -42.50 0.24 -12.51
CA GLU A 589 -42.50 -1.19 -12.17
C GLU A 589 -42.74 -2.07 -13.41
N LEU A 590 -43.79 -1.76 -14.18
CA LEU A 590 -44.16 -2.52 -15.38
C LEU A 590 -43.04 -2.53 -16.43
N THR A 591 -42.29 -1.42 -16.53
CA THR A 591 -41.18 -1.26 -17.49
C THR A 591 -39.82 -1.70 -16.96
N CYS A 592 -39.73 -2.09 -15.69
CA CYS A 592 -38.48 -2.37 -14.98
C CYS A 592 -37.46 -1.23 -15.09
N ARG A 593 -37.92 0.02 -15.00
CA ARG A 593 -37.08 1.22 -15.11
C ARG A 593 -36.95 1.94 -13.77
N PRO A 594 -35.81 2.61 -13.51
CA PRO A 594 -35.67 3.46 -12.33
C PRO A 594 -36.64 4.64 -12.41
N LEU A 595 -37.21 5.04 -11.28
CA LEU A 595 -38.04 6.24 -11.15
C LEU A 595 -37.32 7.28 -10.30
N LEU A 596 -37.10 8.45 -10.88
CA LEU A 596 -36.60 9.63 -10.17
C LEU A 596 -37.75 10.61 -10.00
N SER A 597 -38.11 10.91 -8.74
CA SER A 597 -39.15 11.88 -8.43
C SER A 597 -38.54 13.28 -8.26
N LEU A 598 -39.04 14.23 -9.03
CA LEU A 598 -38.64 15.64 -8.98
C LEU A 598 -39.86 16.50 -8.67
N THR A 599 -39.73 17.39 -7.70
CA THR A 599 -40.74 18.40 -7.36
C THR A 599 -40.25 19.79 -7.79
N SER A 600 -41.16 20.76 -7.89
CA SER A 600 -40.79 22.13 -8.27
C SER A 600 -39.82 22.80 -7.29
N GLY A 601 -39.76 22.35 -6.03
CA GLY A 601 -38.79 22.86 -5.04
C GLY A 601 -37.37 22.35 -5.27
N ASP A 602 -37.20 21.29 -6.07
CA ASP A 602 -35.89 20.68 -6.34
C ASP A 602 -35.21 21.28 -7.57
N LEU A 603 -35.99 21.94 -8.43
CA LEU A 603 -35.50 22.76 -9.52
C LEU A 603 -34.99 24.08 -8.94
N ASN A 604 -33.90 24.02 -8.19
CA ASN A 604 -33.32 25.21 -7.59
C ASN A 604 -32.76 26.11 -8.70
N ILE A 605 -33.28 27.33 -8.80
CA ILE A 605 -32.93 28.29 -9.85
C ILE A 605 -31.68 29.04 -9.40
N ASP A 606 -30.50 28.45 -9.59
CA ASP A 606 -29.28 29.24 -9.76
C ASP A 606 -29.34 29.85 -11.17
N SER A 607 -30.04 30.98 -11.25
CA SER A 607 -30.33 31.76 -12.47
C SER A 607 -29.09 32.25 -13.25
N TYR A 608 -27.87 31.92 -12.79
CA TYR A 608 -26.63 32.36 -13.40
C TYR A 608 -26.03 31.38 -14.43
N ASN A 609 -26.47 30.12 -14.49
CA ASN A 609 -25.84 29.10 -15.36
C ASN A 609 -26.82 28.34 -16.28
N VAL A 610 -27.97 28.92 -16.64
CA VAL A 610 -28.82 28.38 -17.70
C VAL A 610 -28.47 29.08 -19.01
N SER A 611 -27.45 28.59 -19.72
CA SER A 611 -27.24 28.96 -21.12
C SER A 611 -28.22 28.17 -21.99
N ILE A 612 -29.20 28.89 -22.57
CA ILE A 612 -30.20 28.40 -23.54
C ILE A 612 -29.52 27.98 -24.84
#